data_AF-A0A935XAW9-F1
#
_entry.id   AF-A0A935XAW9-F1
#
_cell.length_a   1.000
_cell.length_b   1.000
_cell.length_c   1.000
_cell.angle_alpha   90.00
_cell.angle_beta   90.00
_cell.angle_gamma   90.00
#
_symmetry.space_group_name_H-M   'P 1'
#
loop_
_entity.id
_entity.type
_entity.pdbx_description
1 polymer ?
#
loop_
_entity_poly.entity_id
_entity_poly.type
_entity_poly.pdbx_seq_one_letter_code
_entity_poly.pdbx_strand_id
1 'polypeptide(L)'
;MTPTLLAIAAVAVPFAVIATVRVGLTLTTRFDGHVLNPPSPDVPVHAIAGGQAAARARAELRQWCFDGAGPGHAPIWAPWSAPRVDQRFSVAVFTGHAPTLHALAQDFACELDGTRLLQACGTSAQRLALRLRVKMHDCLWWRRRDERDPWDAGTLRITPDLPQHLARFRPRRATLIVAEASSADHLKHCISVLDSHRAQFRHPVRLLVLGDGGAEVALPGVKRISLEG
;
A
#
# COMPACT_ATOMS: atom_id res chain seq x y z
N MET A 1 -29.57 -16.10 39.48
CA MET A 1 -28.74 -15.63 38.35
C MET A 1 -28.80 -16.70 37.27
N THR A 2 -29.38 -16.36 36.12
CA THR A 2 -29.69 -17.31 35.04
C THR A 2 -28.42 -17.71 34.28
N PRO A 3 -28.24 -19.00 33.94
CA PRO A 3 -27.02 -19.54 33.32
C PRO A 3 -26.65 -18.87 31.99
N THR A 4 -27.63 -18.26 31.32
CA THR A 4 -27.49 -17.51 30.07
C THR A 4 -26.64 -16.24 30.22
N LEU A 5 -26.73 -15.52 31.34
CA LEU A 5 -25.95 -14.29 31.57
C LEU A 5 -24.47 -14.59 31.83
N LEU A 6 -24.16 -15.72 32.48
CA LEU A 6 -22.80 -16.16 32.75
C LEU A 6 -22.08 -16.57 31.45
N ALA A 7 -22.79 -17.27 30.55
CA ALA A 7 -22.26 -17.70 29.27
C ALA A 7 -21.97 -16.53 28.32
N ILE A 8 -22.82 -15.50 28.30
CA ILE A 8 -22.61 -14.27 27.51
C ILE A 8 -21.39 -13.50 28.02
N ALA A 9 -21.24 -13.36 29.34
CA ALA A 9 -20.09 -12.69 29.94
C ALA A 9 -18.76 -13.44 29.68
N ALA A 10 -18.78 -14.78 29.73
CA ALA A 10 -17.61 -15.63 29.50
C ALA A 10 -17.03 -15.53 28.07
N VAL A 11 -17.85 -15.17 27.07
CA VAL A 11 -17.42 -14.99 25.67
C VAL A 11 -17.16 -13.52 25.33
N ALA A 12 -17.94 -12.59 25.89
CA ALA A 12 -17.82 -11.16 25.59
C ALA A 12 -16.52 -10.55 26.12
N VAL A 13 -16.09 -10.92 27.33
CA VAL A 13 -14.86 -10.41 27.96
C VAL A 13 -13.60 -10.79 27.17
N PRO A 14 -13.34 -12.07 26.82
CA PRO A 14 -12.16 -12.41 26.04
C PRO A 14 -12.19 -11.78 24.65
N PHE A 15 -13.37 -11.67 24.00
CA PHE A 15 -13.49 -10.98 22.72
C PHE A 15 -13.12 -9.49 22.83
N ALA A 16 -13.60 -8.80 23.86
CA ALA A 16 -13.28 -7.38 24.10
C ALA A 16 -11.79 -7.16 24.39
N VAL A 17 -11.16 -8.03 25.18
CA VAL A 17 -9.71 -7.98 25.45
C VAL A 17 -8.92 -8.21 24.16
N ILE A 18 -9.28 -9.22 23.38
CA ILE A 18 -8.61 -9.52 22.11
C ILE A 18 -8.75 -8.36 21.11
N ALA A 19 -9.95 -7.80 20.98
CA ALA A 19 -10.20 -6.62 20.15
C ALA A 19 -9.32 -5.44 20.59
N THR A 20 -9.25 -5.18 21.90
CA THR A 20 -8.46 -4.08 22.48
C THR A 20 -6.96 -4.28 22.23
N VAL A 21 -6.43 -5.49 22.40
CA VAL A 21 -5.01 -5.79 22.12
C VAL A 21 -4.70 -5.60 20.64
N ARG A 22 -5.56 -6.11 19.74
CA ARG A 22 -5.38 -5.93 18.29
C ARG A 22 -5.40 -4.45 17.91
N VAL A 23 -6.36 -3.70 18.43
CA VAL A 23 -6.47 -2.26 18.20
C VAL A 23 -5.22 -1.55 18.71
N GLY A 24 -4.77 -1.84 19.93
CA GLY A 24 -3.53 -1.30 20.50
C GLY A 24 -2.30 -1.53 19.62
N LEU A 25 -2.10 -2.77 19.15
CA LEU A 25 -1.01 -3.10 18.21
C LEU A 25 -1.14 -2.36 16.88
N THR A 26 -2.36 -2.26 16.34
CA THR A 26 -2.62 -1.53 15.09
C THR A 26 -2.34 -0.04 15.27
N LEU A 27 -2.62 0.50 16.46
CA LEU A 27 -2.35 1.88 16.81
C LEU A 27 -0.85 2.18 16.86
N THR A 28 -0.01 1.22 17.28
CA THR A 28 1.45 1.38 17.31
C THR A 28 2.12 1.14 15.97
N THR A 29 1.47 0.43 15.02
CA THR A 29 2.04 0.26 13.67
C THR A 29 2.25 1.60 12.96
N ARG A 30 3.43 1.73 12.34
CA ARG A 30 3.86 2.93 11.61
C ARG A 30 4.23 2.57 10.18
N PHE A 31 4.31 3.60 9.34
CA PHE A 31 4.92 3.52 8.02
C PHE A 31 6.37 3.05 8.15
N ASP A 32 6.78 2.09 7.32
CA ASP A 32 8.13 1.52 7.37
C ASP A 32 9.12 2.44 6.63
N GLY A 33 9.68 3.38 7.38
CA GLY A 33 10.69 4.33 6.87
C GLY A 33 12.06 3.71 6.57
N HIS A 34 12.29 2.43 6.90
CA HIS A 34 13.53 1.74 6.56
C HIS A 34 13.51 1.23 5.13
N VAL A 35 12.35 0.79 4.65
CA VAL A 35 12.15 0.31 3.27
C VAL A 35 11.68 1.41 2.33
N LEU A 36 10.84 2.33 2.83
CA LEU A 36 10.16 3.32 2.00
C LEU A 36 10.52 4.74 2.39
N ASN A 37 10.70 5.57 1.37
CA ASN A 37 10.64 7.02 1.50
C ASN A 37 9.21 7.49 1.23
N PRO A 38 8.66 8.40 2.05
CA PRO A 38 7.36 8.97 1.76
C PRO A 38 7.39 9.72 0.42
N PRO A 39 6.30 9.70 -0.35
CA PRO A 39 6.24 10.36 -1.65
C PRO A 39 6.36 11.88 -1.44
N SER A 40 7.13 12.54 -2.30
CA SER A 40 7.31 13.99 -2.21
C SER A 40 6.11 14.70 -2.83
N PRO A 41 5.42 15.59 -2.11
CA PRO A 41 4.28 16.33 -2.65
C PRO A 41 4.68 17.45 -3.62
N ASP A 42 5.96 17.85 -3.62
CA ASP A 42 6.52 18.98 -4.38
C ASP A 42 6.87 18.61 -5.83
N VAL A 43 6.13 17.66 -6.40
CA VAL A 43 6.29 17.26 -7.80
C VAL A 43 5.97 18.45 -8.70
N PRO A 44 6.85 18.81 -9.66
CA PRO A 44 6.57 19.92 -10.55
C PRO A 44 5.36 19.58 -11.43
N VAL A 45 4.27 20.37 -11.30
CA VAL A 45 3.00 20.16 -12.03
C VAL A 45 3.21 20.18 -13.55
N HIS A 46 4.19 20.95 -14.04
CA HIS A 46 4.54 21.00 -15.46
C HIS A 46 5.18 19.70 -15.99
N ALA A 47 5.73 18.86 -15.11
CA ALA A 47 6.30 17.56 -15.48
C ALA A 47 5.23 16.49 -15.66
N ILE A 48 4.01 16.70 -15.14
CA ILE A 48 2.85 15.84 -15.33
C ILE A 48 2.05 16.45 -16.48
N ALA A 49 2.52 16.27 -17.71
CA ALA A 49 1.81 16.79 -18.88
C ALA A 49 0.34 16.33 -18.82
N GLY A 50 -0.58 17.28 -18.65
CA GLY A 50 -2.02 17.06 -18.43
C GLY A 50 -2.77 16.59 -19.67
N GLY A 51 -2.24 15.57 -20.34
CA GLY A 51 -2.77 14.98 -21.55
C GLY A 51 -3.57 13.70 -21.30
N GLN A 52 -4.29 13.27 -22.32
CA GLN A 52 -5.12 12.06 -22.29
C GLN A 52 -4.32 10.78 -22.01
N ALA A 53 -3.05 10.74 -22.44
CA ALA A 53 -2.14 9.63 -22.16
C ALA A 53 -1.80 9.50 -20.66
N ALA A 54 -1.53 10.61 -19.97
CA ALA A 54 -1.28 10.63 -18.53
C ALA A 54 -2.53 10.22 -17.72
N ALA A 55 -3.72 10.67 -18.16
CA ALA A 55 -4.99 10.26 -17.55
C ALA A 55 -5.25 8.76 -17.72
N ARG A 56 -4.97 8.21 -18.91
CA ARG A 56 -5.08 6.77 -19.18
C ARG A 56 -4.10 5.95 -18.35
N ALA A 57 -2.82 6.33 -18.34
CA ALA A 57 -1.80 5.67 -17.53
C ALA A 57 -2.18 5.67 -16.04
N ARG A 58 -2.72 6.79 -15.53
CA ARG A 58 -3.23 6.87 -14.15
C ARG A 58 -4.41 5.93 -13.91
N ALA A 59 -5.36 5.85 -14.84
CA ALA A 59 -6.49 4.92 -14.72
C ALA A 59 -6.01 3.46 -14.72
N GLU A 60 -5.05 3.12 -15.58
CA GLU A 60 -4.46 1.77 -15.64
C GLU A 60 -3.66 1.41 -14.39
N LEU A 61 -2.92 2.37 -13.81
CA LEU A 61 -2.23 2.23 -12.52
C LEU A 61 -3.23 1.98 -11.40
N ARG A 62 -4.30 2.79 -11.33
CA ARG A 62 -5.36 2.62 -10.32
C ARG A 62 -6.00 1.24 -10.46
N GLN A 63 -6.41 0.86 -11.66
CA GLN A 63 -7.01 -0.45 -11.90
C GLN A 63 -6.07 -1.57 -11.45
N TRP A 64 -4.78 -1.51 -11.81
CA TRP A 64 -3.79 -2.50 -11.40
C TRP A 64 -3.58 -2.55 -9.88
N CYS A 65 -3.55 -1.42 -9.19
CA CYS A 65 -3.43 -1.40 -7.73
C CYS A 65 -4.59 -2.16 -7.08
N PHE A 66 -5.82 -1.89 -7.50
CA PHE A 66 -7.01 -2.49 -6.90
C PHE A 66 -7.32 -3.90 -7.41
N ASP A 67 -6.80 -4.30 -8.57
CA ASP A 67 -6.94 -5.66 -9.10
C ASP A 67 -6.31 -6.69 -8.15
N GLY A 68 -7.07 -7.73 -7.81
CA GLY A 68 -6.68 -8.74 -6.83
C GLY A 68 -6.43 -8.24 -5.40
N ALA A 69 -6.69 -6.96 -5.08
CA ALA A 69 -6.47 -6.41 -3.73
C ALA A 69 -7.46 -7.01 -2.71
N GLY A 70 -8.56 -7.58 -3.19
CA GLY A 70 -9.62 -8.20 -2.41
C GLY A 70 -10.36 -7.22 -1.51
N PRO A 71 -11.41 -7.69 -0.82
CA PRO A 71 -12.23 -6.84 0.03
C PRO A 71 -11.53 -6.46 1.34
N GLY A 72 -10.34 -7.01 1.64
CA GLY A 72 -9.44 -6.51 2.69
C GLY A 72 -9.91 -6.67 4.14
N HIS A 73 -11.04 -7.35 4.37
CA HIS A 73 -11.59 -7.61 5.70
C HIS A 73 -11.30 -9.04 6.17
N ALA A 74 -11.40 -9.24 7.47
CA ALA A 74 -11.48 -10.55 8.13
C ALA A 74 -12.82 -10.65 8.89
N PRO A 75 -13.34 -11.87 9.16
CA PRO A 75 -14.56 -12.01 9.96
C PRO A 75 -14.44 -11.30 11.32
N ILE A 76 -15.52 -10.66 11.77
CA ILE A 76 -15.52 -9.90 13.03
C ILE A 76 -15.09 -10.76 14.23
N TRP A 77 -15.50 -12.02 14.25
CA TRP A 77 -15.19 -13.01 15.29
C TRP A 77 -13.78 -13.59 15.20
N ALA A 78 -13.01 -13.27 14.15
CA ALA A 78 -11.68 -13.80 13.91
C ALA A 78 -10.63 -12.68 13.76
N PRO A 79 -10.34 -11.93 14.85
CA PRO A 79 -9.42 -10.80 14.83
C PRO A 79 -7.96 -11.15 14.53
N TRP A 80 -7.56 -12.42 14.44
CA TRP A 80 -6.20 -12.78 14.05
C TRP A 80 -6.11 -13.35 12.64
N SER A 81 -7.24 -13.58 11.97
CA SER A 81 -7.28 -14.07 10.59
C SER A 81 -6.71 -13.05 9.62
N ALA A 82 -5.92 -13.53 8.65
CA ALA A 82 -5.44 -12.70 7.56
C ALA A 82 -6.64 -12.16 6.77
N PRO A 83 -6.62 -10.87 6.36
CA PRO A 83 -7.70 -10.35 5.54
C PRO A 83 -7.70 -11.04 4.18
N ARG A 84 -8.89 -11.13 3.58
CA ARG A 84 -9.06 -11.72 2.26
C ARG A 84 -8.44 -10.83 1.19
N VAL A 85 -7.42 -11.36 0.53
CA VAL A 85 -6.65 -10.74 -0.54
C VAL A 85 -6.37 -11.82 -1.56
N ASP A 86 -6.80 -11.62 -2.81
CA ASP A 86 -6.69 -12.64 -3.85
C ASP A 86 -5.26 -12.66 -4.43
N GLN A 87 -4.65 -11.48 -4.58
CA GLN A 87 -3.27 -11.31 -5.02
C GLN A 87 -2.46 -10.44 -4.04
N ARG A 88 -1.64 -11.09 -3.21
CA ARG A 88 -0.84 -10.45 -2.15
C ARG A 88 0.36 -9.67 -2.69
N PHE A 89 0.93 -10.08 -3.81
CA PHE A 89 2.06 -9.40 -4.43
C PHE A 89 1.87 -9.34 -5.94
N SER A 90 2.13 -8.17 -6.53
CA SER A 90 2.14 -7.96 -7.97
C SER A 90 3.19 -6.92 -8.33
N VAL A 91 3.81 -7.11 -9.49
CA VAL A 91 4.80 -6.21 -10.06
C VAL A 91 4.23 -5.63 -11.36
N ALA A 92 4.40 -4.33 -11.55
CA ALA A 92 4.16 -3.67 -12.82
C ALA A 92 5.39 -2.84 -13.24
N VAL A 93 5.56 -2.69 -14.54
CA VAL A 93 6.60 -1.85 -15.13
C VAL A 93 5.92 -0.66 -15.79
N PHE A 94 6.36 0.54 -15.44
CA PHE A 94 5.89 1.79 -16.00
C PHE A 94 6.97 2.34 -16.93
N THR A 95 6.63 2.46 -18.21
CA THR A 95 7.54 2.87 -19.31
C THR A 95 7.14 4.22 -19.89
N GLY A 96 8.12 4.94 -20.42
CA GLY A 96 7.98 6.29 -20.97
C GLY A 96 9.12 7.24 -20.56
N HIS A 97 9.00 8.52 -20.90
CA HIS A 97 10.02 9.52 -20.61
C HIS A 97 10.29 9.70 -19.09
N ALA A 98 11.52 9.41 -18.65
CA ALA A 98 11.88 9.24 -17.24
C ALA A 98 11.46 10.40 -16.28
N PRO A 99 11.69 11.69 -16.60
CA PRO A 99 11.22 12.79 -15.76
C PRO A 99 9.70 12.84 -15.57
N THR A 100 8.95 12.70 -16.66
CA THR A 100 7.46 12.72 -16.65
C THR A 100 6.90 11.49 -15.94
N LEU A 101 7.54 10.34 -16.16
CA LEU A 101 7.20 9.09 -15.53
C LEU A 101 7.37 9.13 -14.01
N HIS A 102 8.52 9.62 -13.53
CA HIS A 102 8.78 9.79 -12.10
C HIS A 102 7.78 10.77 -11.49
N ALA A 103 7.54 11.92 -12.14
CA ALA A 103 6.57 12.90 -11.67
C ALA A 103 5.15 12.32 -11.55
N LEU A 104 4.68 11.58 -12.56
CA LEU A 104 3.36 10.95 -12.52
C LEU A 104 3.27 9.88 -11.42
N ALA A 105 4.30 9.06 -11.26
CA ALA A 105 4.34 8.02 -10.22
C ALA A 105 4.32 8.63 -8.80
N GLN A 106 5.08 9.70 -8.57
CA GLN A 106 5.06 10.43 -7.30
C GLN A 106 3.69 11.05 -7.01
N ASP A 107 3.09 11.72 -7.99
CA ASP A 107 1.79 12.35 -7.80
C ASP A 107 0.70 11.30 -7.53
N PHE A 108 0.72 10.18 -8.26
CA PHE A 108 -0.17 9.06 -8.01
C PHE A 108 0.03 8.46 -6.62
N ALA A 109 1.28 8.31 -6.16
CA ALA A 109 1.58 7.86 -4.79
C ALA A 109 1.04 8.84 -3.74
N CYS A 110 1.16 10.16 -3.95
CA CYS A 110 0.57 11.17 -3.07
C CYS A 110 -0.96 11.15 -3.04
N GLU A 111 -1.61 10.86 -4.17
CA GLU A 111 -3.06 10.66 -4.24
C GLU A 111 -3.47 9.43 -3.43
N LEU A 112 -2.77 8.31 -3.66
CA LEU A 112 -3.11 7.01 -3.08
C LEU A 112 -2.89 6.93 -1.56
N ASP A 113 -1.85 7.58 -1.02
CA ASP A 113 -1.61 7.69 0.44
C ASP A 113 -2.45 8.79 1.10
N GLY A 114 -3.22 9.56 0.32
CA GLY A 114 -4.05 10.64 0.84
C GLY A 114 -3.26 11.88 1.26
N THR A 115 -1.98 11.98 0.89
CA THR A 115 -1.19 13.21 1.03
C THR A 115 -1.87 14.37 0.32
N ARG A 116 -2.43 14.15 -0.88
CA ARG A 116 -3.22 15.17 -1.59
C ARG A 116 -4.48 15.59 -0.82
N LEU A 117 -5.16 14.65 -0.15
CA LEU A 117 -6.32 14.96 0.70
C LEU A 117 -5.91 15.79 1.92
N LEU A 118 -4.74 15.52 2.51
CA LEU A 118 -4.20 16.31 3.62
C LEU A 118 -3.80 17.73 3.20
N GLN A 119 -3.26 17.90 1.99
CA GLN A 119 -2.95 19.22 1.42
C GLN A 119 -4.21 20.03 1.11
N ALA A 120 -5.29 19.38 0.67
CA ALA A 120 -6.57 20.02 0.39
C ALA A 120 -7.32 20.48 1.66
N CYS A 121 -6.91 20.00 2.86
CA CYS A 121 -7.54 20.41 4.12
C CYS A 121 -7.12 21.84 4.49
N GLY A 122 -8.08 22.74 4.65
CA GLY A 122 -7.83 24.15 4.97
C GLY A 122 -7.46 24.41 6.43
N THR A 123 -7.72 23.46 7.34
CA THR A 123 -7.47 23.64 8.78
C THR A 123 -6.73 22.47 9.43
N SER A 124 -6.03 22.73 10.54
CA SER A 124 -5.38 21.70 11.35
C SER A 124 -6.39 20.71 11.96
N ALA A 125 -7.60 21.15 12.29
CA ALA A 125 -8.66 20.28 12.80
C ALA A 125 -9.13 19.28 11.74
N GLN A 126 -9.33 19.72 10.50
CA GLN A 126 -9.65 18.83 9.37
C GLN A 126 -8.55 17.80 9.12
N ARG A 127 -7.27 18.23 9.16
CA ARG A 127 -6.12 17.33 9.03
C ARG A 127 -6.07 16.28 10.14
N LEU A 128 -6.32 16.68 11.39
CA LEU A 128 -6.38 15.76 12.52
C LEU A 128 -7.55 14.78 12.38
N ALA A 129 -8.75 15.27 12.04
CA ALA A 129 -9.93 14.45 11.82
C ALA A 129 -9.69 13.40 10.71
N LEU A 130 -9.03 13.80 9.61
CA LEU A 130 -8.65 12.88 8.54
C LEU A 130 -7.69 11.80 9.04
N ARG A 131 -6.63 12.18 9.76
CA ARG A 131 -5.66 11.22 10.34
C ARG A 131 -6.32 10.25 11.32
N LEU A 132 -7.21 10.75 12.18
CA LEU A 132 -7.95 9.93 13.14
C LEU A 132 -8.89 8.97 12.41
N ARG A 133 -9.66 9.43 11.43
CA ARG A 133 -10.53 8.57 10.61
C ARG A 133 -9.75 7.45 9.94
N VAL A 134 -8.63 7.81 9.34
CA VAL A 134 -7.73 6.88 8.66
C VAL A 134 -7.12 5.87 9.65
N LYS A 135 -6.81 6.28 10.88
CA LYS A 135 -6.32 5.37 11.91
C LYS A 135 -7.43 4.47 12.48
N MET A 136 -8.64 4.99 12.64
CA MET A 136 -9.81 4.22 13.04
C MET A 136 -10.15 3.14 12.01
N HIS A 137 -10.05 3.44 10.71
CA HIS A 137 -10.28 2.44 9.65
C HIS A 137 -9.36 1.23 9.79
N ASP A 138 -8.09 1.41 10.20
CA ASP A 138 -7.17 0.29 10.45
C ASP A 138 -7.64 -0.61 11.59
N CYS A 139 -8.28 -0.01 12.60
CA CYS A 139 -8.79 -0.72 13.77
C CYS A 139 -10.04 -1.56 13.43
N LEU A 140 -10.78 -1.21 12.38
CA LEU A 140 -12.00 -1.90 11.95
C LEU A 140 -11.68 -3.06 11.01
N TRP A 141 -11.11 -4.14 11.53
CA TRP A 141 -10.66 -5.25 10.68
C TRP A 141 -11.74 -6.00 9.91
N TRP A 142 -12.99 -5.87 10.36
CA TRP A 142 -14.16 -6.45 9.73
C TRP A 142 -14.74 -5.56 8.64
N ARG A 143 -14.29 -4.31 8.54
CA ARG A 143 -14.74 -3.36 7.52
C ARG A 143 -14.14 -3.75 6.18
N ARG A 144 -15.00 -3.82 5.15
CA ARG A 144 -14.58 -3.95 3.77
C ARG A 144 -13.81 -2.71 3.31
N ARG A 145 -12.69 -2.92 2.61
CA ARG A 145 -11.91 -1.85 1.99
C ARG A 145 -12.76 -1.06 1.00
N ASP A 146 -12.68 0.26 1.09
CA ASP A 146 -13.24 1.21 0.14
C ASP A 146 -12.13 1.69 -0.82
N GLU A 147 -12.48 2.08 -2.05
CA GLU A 147 -11.53 2.61 -3.02
C GLU A 147 -10.89 3.94 -2.59
N ARG A 148 -11.51 4.64 -1.63
CA ARG A 148 -11.01 5.89 -1.03
C ARG A 148 -10.14 5.64 0.20
N ASP A 149 -9.97 4.38 0.62
CA ASP A 149 -9.08 4.08 1.74
C ASP A 149 -7.63 4.29 1.30
N PRO A 150 -6.83 5.03 2.10
CA PRO A 150 -5.46 5.31 1.72
C PRO A 150 -4.59 4.06 1.80
N TRP A 151 -3.69 3.93 0.83
CA TRP A 151 -2.63 2.93 0.81
C TRP A 151 -1.37 3.54 1.42
N ASP A 152 -0.48 2.73 1.98
CA ASP A 152 0.89 3.22 2.18
C ASP A 152 1.53 3.32 0.78
N ALA A 153 2.06 4.48 0.41
CA ALA A 153 2.79 4.63 -0.85
C ALA A 153 4.17 5.22 -0.57
N GLY A 154 5.17 4.86 -1.38
CA GLY A 154 6.51 5.41 -1.21
C GLY A 154 7.52 4.90 -2.22
N THR A 155 8.64 5.59 -2.32
CA THR A 155 9.78 5.11 -3.13
C THR A 155 10.65 4.16 -2.34
N LEU A 156 11.16 3.14 -3.01
CA LEU A 156 12.09 2.18 -2.42
C LEU A 156 13.38 2.92 -2.03
N ARG A 157 13.74 2.81 -0.75
CA ARG A 157 14.97 3.39 -0.22
C ARG A 157 16.12 2.44 -0.53
N ILE A 158 17.02 2.82 -1.44
CA ILE A 158 18.21 2.01 -1.76
C ILE A 158 19.27 2.24 -0.70
N THR A 159 19.44 1.27 0.20
CA THR A 159 20.50 1.23 1.23
C THR A 159 21.20 -0.13 1.18
N PRO A 160 22.45 -0.23 1.69
CA PRO A 160 23.16 -1.52 1.77
C PRO A 160 22.38 -2.61 2.52
N ASP A 161 21.63 -2.22 3.56
CA ASP A 161 20.86 -3.14 4.40
C ASP A 161 19.44 -3.42 3.86
N LEU A 162 19.08 -2.90 2.68
CA LEU A 162 17.77 -3.04 2.09
C LEU A 162 17.27 -4.50 2.05
N PRO A 163 18.07 -5.53 1.70
CA PRO A 163 17.60 -6.91 1.70
C PRO A 163 17.12 -7.39 3.08
N GLN A 164 17.79 -6.98 4.15
CA GLN A 164 17.40 -7.33 5.52
C GLN A 164 16.10 -6.62 5.93
N HIS A 165 15.96 -5.36 5.52
CA HIS A 165 14.74 -4.60 5.75
C HIS A 165 13.54 -5.15 4.95
N LEU A 166 13.74 -5.55 3.70
CA LEU A 166 12.72 -6.19 2.86
C LEU A 166 12.25 -7.54 3.44
N ALA A 167 13.16 -8.35 3.99
CA ALA A 167 12.77 -9.62 4.62
C ALA A 167 11.87 -9.42 5.85
N ARG A 168 12.10 -8.33 6.60
CA ARG A 168 11.31 -7.93 7.78
C ARG A 168 10.09 -7.07 7.44
N PHE A 169 9.94 -6.66 6.19
CA PHE A 169 8.89 -5.76 5.76
C PHE A 169 7.50 -6.37 5.98
N ARG A 170 6.69 -5.72 6.83
CA ARG A 170 5.31 -6.14 7.09
C ARG A 170 4.39 -4.95 6.87
N PRO A 171 3.71 -4.89 5.70
CA PRO A 171 2.86 -3.75 5.38
C PRO A 171 1.68 -3.70 6.34
N ARG A 172 1.43 -2.53 6.94
CA ARG A 172 0.27 -2.30 7.83
C ARG A 172 -1.04 -2.10 7.06
N ARG A 173 -0.95 -1.70 5.79
CA ARG A 173 -2.05 -1.40 4.86
C ARG A 173 -1.71 -1.95 3.48
N ALA A 174 -2.63 -1.81 2.54
CA ALA A 174 -2.29 -2.01 1.14
C ALA A 174 -1.14 -1.05 0.78
N THR A 175 -0.11 -1.54 0.09
CA THR A 175 1.13 -0.78 -0.13
C THR A 175 1.49 -0.70 -1.60
N LEU A 176 1.84 0.51 -2.06
CA LEU A 176 2.49 0.78 -3.33
C LEU A 176 3.96 1.14 -3.09
N ILE A 177 4.87 0.36 -3.68
CA ILE A 177 6.31 0.58 -3.66
C ILE A 177 6.71 1.04 -5.05
N VAL A 178 7.30 2.23 -5.18
CA VAL A 178 7.84 2.75 -6.43
C VAL A 178 9.34 2.53 -6.43
N ALA A 179 9.87 1.78 -7.40
CA ALA A 179 11.29 1.50 -7.51
C ALA A 179 11.84 2.05 -8.83
N GLU A 180 12.97 2.74 -8.76
CA GLU A 180 13.72 3.15 -9.95
C GLU A 180 14.70 2.05 -10.34
N ALA A 181 14.73 1.70 -11.63
CA ALA A 181 15.63 0.69 -12.16
C ALA A 181 17.07 1.26 -12.22
N SER A 182 17.87 1.06 -11.16
CA SER A 182 19.31 1.34 -11.19
C SER A 182 20.14 0.16 -11.70
N SER A 183 19.66 -1.07 -11.49
CA SER A 183 20.25 -2.32 -12.01
C SER A 183 19.17 -3.41 -12.09
N ALA A 184 19.10 -4.12 -13.21
CA ALA A 184 18.15 -5.21 -13.42
C ALA A 184 18.35 -6.36 -12.40
N ASP A 185 19.59 -6.67 -12.02
CA ASP A 185 19.89 -7.73 -11.06
C ASP A 185 19.51 -7.36 -9.63
N HIS A 186 19.77 -6.11 -9.24
CA HIS A 186 19.34 -5.61 -7.93
C HIS A 186 17.81 -5.63 -7.80
N LEU A 187 17.11 -5.25 -8.87
CA LEU A 187 15.66 -5.26 -8.91
C LEU A 187 15.09 -6.69 -8.89
N LYS A 188 15.66 -7.62 -9.69
CA LYS A 188 15.30 -9.04 -9.65
C LYS A 188 15.48 -9.63 -8.24
N HIS A 189 16.58 -9.27 -7.57
CA HIS A 189 16.81 -9.68 -6.19
C HIS A 189 15.74 -9.15 -5.23
N CYS A 190 15.42 -7.85 -5.30
CA CYS A 190 14.36 -7.25 -4.48
C CYS A 190 13.00 -7.92 -4.72
N ILE A 191 12.65 -8.18 -5.99
CA ILE A 191 11.41 -8.87 -6.36
C ILE A 191 11.41 -10.30 -5.80
N SER A 192 12.52 -11.03 -5.92
CA SER A 192 12.63 -12.40 -5.37
C SER A 192 12.47 -12.42 -3.85
N VAL A 193 13.02 -11.43 -3.14
CA VAL A 193 12.87 -11.31 -1.68
C VAL A 193 11.41 -11.01 -1.33
N LEU A 194 10.76 -10.07 -2.01
CA LEU A 194 9.34 -9.76 -1.77
C LEU A 194 8.43 -10.94 -2.11
N ASP A 195 8.69 -11.64 -3.22
CA ASP A 195 7.88 -12.76 -3.68
C ASP A 195 7.98 -13.96 -2.74
N SER A 196 9.18 -14.28 -2.24
CA SER A 196 9.38 -15.34 -1.24
C SER A 196 8.66 -15.07 0.08
N HIS A 197 8.42 -13.79 0.42
CA HIS A 197 7.71 -13.38 1.64
C HIS A 197 6.21 -13.08 1.40
N ARG A 198 5.70 -13.21 0.18
CA ARG A 198 4.33 -12.80 -0.19
C ARG A 198 3.23 -13.43 0.67
N ALA A 199 3.43 -14.66 1.12
CA ALA A 199 2.46 -15.37 1.96
C ALA A 199 2.31 -14.73 3.35
N GLN A 200 3.32 -14.00 3.82
CA GLN A 200 3.34 -13.33 5.12
C GLN A 200 2.75 -11.92 5.05
N PHE A 201 2.54 -11.36 3.86
CA PHE A 201 1.92 -10.05 3.71
C PHE A 201 0.44 -10.14 4.02
N ARG A 202 0.01 -9.52 5.12
CA ARG A 202 -1.42 -9.45 5.45
C ARG A 202 -2.18 -8.59 4.44
N HIS A 203 -1.54 -7.56 3.90
CA HIS A 203 -2.12 -6.62 2.95
C HIS A 203 -1.47 -6.75 1.56
N PRO A 204 -2.16 -6.36 0.47
CA PRO A 204 -1.58 -6.42 -0.86
C PRO A 204 -0.40 -5.45 -0.99
N VAL A 205 0.69 -5.93 -1.59
CA VAL A 205 1.87 -5.14 -1.96
C VAL A 205 1.91 -5.05 -3.48
N ARG A 206 2.13 -3.85 -3.99
CA ARG A 206 2.23 -3.52 -5.41
C ARG A 206 3.58 -2.87 -5.64
N LEU A 207 4.42 -3.47 -6.48
CA LEU A 207 5.71 -2.92 -6.84
C LEU A 207 5.64 -2.33 -8.24
N LEU A 208 5.80 -1.02 -8.34
CA LEU A 208 5.86 -0.28 -9.59
C LEU A 208 7.33 0.00 -9.92
N VAL A 209 7.81 -0.57 -11.02
CA VAL A 209 9.17 -0.34 -11.53
C VAL A 209 9.13 0.76 -12.57
N LEU A 210 9.97 1.78 -12.40
CA LEU A 210 10.10 2.89 -13.33
C LEU A 210 11.19 2.63 -14.37
N GLY A 211 10.86 2.86 -15.65
CA GLY A 211 11.80 2.85 -16.77
C GLY A 211 11.91 1.53 -17.52
N ASP A 212 12.65 1.56 -18.63
CA ASP A 212 12.81 0.44 -19.57
C ASP A 212 13.62 -0.72 -18.99
N GLY A 213 14.44 -0.48 -17.97
CA GLY A 213 15.13 -1.53 -17.21
C GLY A 213 14.17 -2.50 -16.50
N GLY A 214 12.91 -2.09 -16.28
CA GLY A 214 11.85 -2.99 -15.83
C GLY A 214 11.36 -3.95 -16.92
N ALA A 215 11.47 -3.58 -18.20
CA ALA A 215 11.09 -4.45 -19.32
C ALA A 215 12.01 -5.68 -19.44
N GLU A 216 13.26 -5.55 -19.00
CA GLU A 216 14.28 -6.60 -18.91
C GLU A 216 14.07 -7.53 -17.70
N VAL A 217 13.26 -7.09 -16.73
CA VAL A 217 12.70 -7.95 -15.68
C VAL A 217 11.49 -8.69 -16.27
N ALA A 218 11.76 -9.56 -17.25
CA ALA A 218 10.78 -10.46 -17.85
C ALA A 218 10.40 -11.58 -16.87
N LEU A 219 9.71 -11.23 -15.79
CA LEU A 219 9.12 -12.21 -14.88
C LEU A 219 7.68 -12.54 -15.35
N PRO A 220 7.27 -13.82 -15.30
CA PRO A 220 5.91 -14.20 -15.66
C PRO A 220 4.89 -13.48 -14.76
N GLY A 221 3.89 -12.84 -15.38
CA GLY A 221 2.82 -12.12 -14.66
C GLY A 221 3.08 -10.64 -14.35
N VAL A 222 4.17 -10.05 -14.85
CA VAL A 222 4.43 -8.60 -14.74
C VAL A 222 3.52 -7.83 -15.70
N LYS A 223 2.75 -6.87 -15.18
CA LYS A 223 1.92 -5.98 -16.00
C LYS A 223 2.78 -4.84 -16.56
N ARG A 224 2.66 -4.55 -17.85
CA ARG A 224 3.28 -3.36 -18.46
C ARG A 224 2.25 -2.24 -18.56
N ILE A 225 2.65 -1.04 -18.17
CA ILE A 225 1.88 0.19 -18.26
C ILE A 225 2.75 1.18 -19.03
N SER A 226 2.20 1.79 -20.08
CA SER A 226 2.91 2.73 -20.93
C SER A 226 2.34 4.12 -20.74
N LEU A 227 3.21 5.12 -20.66
CA LEU A 227 2.81 6.52 -20.73
C LEU A 227 2.55 6.98 -22.19
N GLU A 228 3.08 6.26 -23.17
CA GLU A 228 3.05 6.67 -24.60
C GLU A 228 1.96 5.97 -25.42
N GLY A 229 1.26 5.00 -24.82
CA GLY A 229 0.20 4.21 -25.48
C GLY A 229 0.70 2.89 -26.04
#